data_AF-A0A180FXS6-F1
#
_entry.id   AF-A0A180FXS6-F1
#
_cell.length_a   1.000
_cell.length_b   1.000
_cell.length_c   1.000
_cell.angle_alpha   90.00
_cell.angle_beta   90.00
_cell.angle_gamma   90.00
#
_symmetry.space_group_name_H-M   'P 1'
#
loop_
_entity.id
_entity.type
_entity.pdbx_description
1 polymer ?
#
loop_
_entity_poly.entity_id
_entity_poly.type
_entity_poly.pdbx_seq_one_letter_code
_entity_poly.pdbx_strand_id
1 'polypeptide(L)'
;MMTDQTPREHQAENSEPSLSQSELEKKSERLHIHDDDRKDFTSFCQRAGLPTAFGYLNLLEHLFEILNAGRNDRLTLINFATGRTIQPWRNTVFLWMAEDDQLRQDKLMQLALMRRYPQLYDSEKIDTAAKIRALESPLVVGETILRSIIEPPILALDVVQKGFNSEYVGHDEIVTPTIEALETWTSAWSPDIYFAPYTCIVGPSMMGKSRLLKEIAKEVCVIYICLRPKDSTGEPPRSQLATEMLDTNSSEHHYNALIAAMLHVASDFFK
;
A
#
# COMPACT_ATOMS: atom_id res chain seq x y z
N MET A 1 -35.20 -16.13 47.25
CA MET A 1 -34.30 -17.04 46.51
C MET A 1 -33.87 -16.33 45.25
N MET A 2 -32.76 -15.60 45.34
CA MET A 2 -32.07 -14.97 44.22
C MET A 2 -30.81 -15.80 43.98
N THR A 3 -30.67 -16.36 42.80
CA THR A 3 -29.45 -17.05 42.37
C THR A 3 -28.55 -16.06 41.66
N ASP A 4 -27.44 -15.75 42.33
CA ASP A 4 -26.33 -14.95 41.86
C ASP A 4 -25.56 -15.75 40.80
N GLN A 5 -25.44 -15.20 39.59
CA GLN A 5 -24.62 -15.75 38.51
C GLN A 5 -23.52 -14.75 38.18
N THR A 6 -22.38 -14.88 38.85
CA THR A 6 -21.11 -14.30 38.41
C THR A 6 -20.71 -14.88 37.05
N PRO A 7 -20.33 -14.04 36.06
CA PRO A 7 -19.78 -14.53 34.80
C PRO A 7 -18.39 -15.14 35.05
N ARG A 8 -18.19 -16.38 34.60
CA ARG A 8 -16.87 -17.01 34.54
C ARG A 8 -16.03 -16.29 33.48
N GLU A 9 -14.92 -15.70 33.91
CA GLU A 9 -13.85 -15.30 33.01
C GLU A 9 -13.28 -16.55 32.33
N HIS A 10 -13.56 -16.71 31.04
CA HIS A 10 -12.76 -17.60 30.19
C HIS A 10 -11.45 -16.87 29.89
N GLN A 11 -10.42 -17.15 30.69
CA GLN A 11 -9.05 -16.96 30.26
C GLN A 11 -8.79 -17.95 29.11
N ALA A 12 -8.78 -17.42 27.89
CA ALA A 12 -8.22 -18.13 26.76
C ALA A 12 -6.70 -18.20 26.96
N GLU A 13 -6.19 -19.37 27.29
CA GLU A 13 -4.78 -19.73 27.14
C GLU A 13 -4.43 -19.78 25.64
N ASN A 14 -4.35 -18.62 24.99
CA ASN A 14 -3.66 -18.48 23.70
C ASN A 14 -2.27 -17.92 23.98
N SER A 15 -1.39 -18.77 24.52
CA SER A 15 0.03 -18.49 24.56
C SER A 15 0.66 -18.99 23.26
N GLU A 16 0.44 -18.27 22.16
CA GLU A 16 1.45 -18.28 21.11
C GLU A 16 2.75 -17.76 21.75
N PRO A 17 3.89 -18.47 21.66
CA PRO A 17 5.12 -18.00 22.27
C PRO A 17 5.45 -16.64 21.66
N SER A 18 5.40 -15.59 22.50
CA SER A 18 5.77 -14.24 22.10
C SER A 18 7.20 -14.30 21.56
N LEU A 19 7.36 -14.08 20.25
CA LEU A 19 8.67 -14.07 19.60
C LEU A 19 9.59 -13.10 20.35
N SER A 20 10.67 -13.62 20.94
CA SER A 20 11.59 -12.81 21.74
C SER A 20 12.70 -12.23 20.87
N GLN A 21 12.92 -10.92 20.97
CA GLN A 21 14.04 -10.25 20.29
C GLN A 21 15.40 -10.83 20.72
N SER A 22 15.52 -11.26 21.99
CA SER A 22 16.75 -11.91 22.49
C SER A 22 17.01 -13.27 21.83
N GLU A 23 15.97 -14.03 21.50
CA GLU A 23 16.11 -15.29 20.78
C GLU A 23 16.53 -15.07 19.33
N LEU A 24 15.99 -14.03 18.68
CA LEU A 24 16.38 -13.65 17.33
C LEU A 24 17.86 -13.25 17.27
N GLU A 25 18.32 -12.46 18.24
CA GLU A 25 19.71 -12.01 18.35
C GLU A 25 20.66 -13.21 18.49
N LYS A 26 20.39 -14.12 19.45
CA LYS A 26 21.18 -15.34 19.62
C LYS A 26 21.21 -16.20 18.36
N LYS A 27 20.08 -16.32 17.66
CA LYS A 27 20.00 -17.07 16.41
C LYS A 27 20.80 -16.40 15.30
N SER A 28 20.73 -15.07 15.19
CA SER A 28 21.54 -14.30 14.25
C SER A 28 23.04 -14.44 14.50
N GLU A 29 23.46 -14.40 15.78
CA GLU A 29 24.86 -14.61 16.18
C GLU A 29 25.40 -15.99 15.79
N ARG A 30 24.55 -17.03 15.88
CA ARG A 30 24.91 -18.39 15.49
C ARG A 30 25.04 -18.55 13.96
N LEU A 31 24.16 -17.91 13.20
CA LEU A 31 24.02 -18.14 11.76
C LEU A 31 24.93 -17.25 10.90
N HIS A 32 25.25 -16.05 11.37
CA HIS A 32 26.12 -15.11 10.67
C HIS A 32 27.56 -15.17 11.21
N ILE A 33 28.53 -15.33 10.31
CA ILE A 33 29.94 -15.51 10.68
C ILE A 33 30.63 -14.16 10.96
N HIS A 34 30.24 -13.11 10.24
CA HIS A 34 30.87 -11.80 10.32
C HIS A 34 29.98 -10.77 11.01
N ASP A 35 30.59 -9.84 11.73
CA ASP A 35 29.91 -8.74 12.42
C ASP A 35 29.11 -7.86 11.46
N ASP A 36 29.62 -7.66 10.25
CA ASP A 36 28.95 -6.86 9.23
C ASP A 36 27.67 -7.52 8.72
N ASP A 37 27.64 -8.86 8.63
CA ASP A 37 26.42 -9.60 8.31
C ASP A 37 25.37 -9.47 9.42
N ARG A 38 25.81 -9.46 10.68
CA ARG A 38 24.93 -9.25 11.83
C ARG A 38 24.33 -7.84 11.83
N LYS A 39 25.13 -6.81 11.59
CA LYS A 39 24.67 -5.41 11.48
C LYS A 39 23.69 -5.22 10.33
N ASP A 40 23.99 -5.79 9.17
CA ASP A 40 23.11 -5.80 8.00
C ASP A 40 21.77 -6.53 8.33
N PHE A 41 21.84 -7.66 9.02
CA PHE A 41 20.65 -8.36 9.50
C PHE A 41 19.81 -7.53 10.49
N THR A 42 20.44 -6.81 11.44
CA THR A 42 19.71 -5.91 12.34
C THR A 42 18.94 -4.84 11.57
N SER A 43 19.58 -4.24 10.56
CA SER A 43 18.95 -3.24 9.68
C SER A 43 17.77 -3.85 8.89
N PHE A 44 17.88 -5.12 8.49
CA PHE A 44 16.79 -5.85 7.88
C PHE A 44 15.64 -6.13 8.83
N CYS A 45 15.91 -6.59 10.06
CA CYS A 45 14.89 -6.87 11.06
C CYS A 45 14.03 -5.63 11.35
N GLN A 46 14.65 -4.45 11.40
CA GLN A 46 13.94 -3.18 11.59
C GLN A 46 12.97 -2.87 10.43
N ARG A 47 13.34 -3.22 9.18
CA ARG A 47 12.51 -2.98 7.99
C ARG A 47 11.43 -4.06 7.77
N ALA A 48 11.75 -5.32 8.07
CA ALA A 48 10.91 -6.47 7.75
C ALA A 48 9.96 -6.87 8.88
N GLY A 49 10.24 -6.45 10.12
CA GLY A 49 9.52 -6.88 11.30
C GLY A 49 10.01 -8.22 11.85
N LEU A 50 9.69 -8.46 13.12
CA LEU A 50 10.17 -9.61 13.88
C LEU A 50 9.73 -10.97 13.30
N PRO A 51 8.47 -11.19 12.88
CA PRO A 51 8.04 -12.47 12.32
C PRO A 51 8.79 -12.85 11.04
N THR A 52 8.93 -11.88 10.12
CA THR A 52 9.64 -12.08 8.85
C THR A 52 11.13 -12.34 9.08
N ALA A 53 11.74 -11.64 10.03
CA ALA A 53 13.14 -11.85 10.40
C ALA A 53 13.38 -13.25 10.98
N PHE A 54 12.50 -13.75 11.84
CA PHE A 54 12.54 -15.13 12.33
C PHE A 54 12.37 -16.15 11.22
N GLY A 55 11.36 -15.95 10.35
CA GLY A 55 11.12 -16.82 9.20
C GLY A 55 12.34 -16.92 8.29
N TYR A 56 13.00 -15.80 8.03
CA TYR A 56 14.26 -15.76 7.27
C TYR A 56 15.36 -16.58 7.94
N LEU A 57 15.63 -16.41 9.25
CA LEU A 57 16.68 -17.17 9.95
C LEU A 57 16.37 -18.66 10.02
N ASN A 58 15.10 -19.04 10.18
CA ASN A 58 14.66 -20.43 10.16
C ASN A 58 14.93 -21.07 8.79
N LEU A 59 14.58 -20.36 7.71
CA LEU A 59 14.80 -20.83 6.35
C LEU A 59 16.29 -20.89 6.01
N LEU A 60 17.08 -19.92 6.46
CA LEU A 60 18.53 -19.88 6.27
C LEU A 60 19.21 -21.09 6.95
N GLU A 61 18.87 -21.36 8.21
CA GLU A 61 19.37 -22.50 8.96
C GLU A 61 19.01 -23.83 8.29
N HIS A 62 17.75 -23.97 7.90
CA HIS A 62 17.27 -25.17 7.22
C HIS A 62 17.97 -25.42 5.88
N LEU A 63 18.26 -24.36 5.11
CA LEU A 63 19.06 -24.47 3.88
C LEU A 63 20.51 -24.83 4.17
N PHE A 64 21.10 -24.36 5.27
CA PHE A 64 22.44 -24.82 5.67
C PHE A 64 22.49 -26.32 5.94
N GLU A 65 21.42 -26.89 6.51
CA GLU A 65 21.30 -28.33 6.75
C GLU A 65 21.09 -29.11 5.44
N ILE A 66 20.11 -28.72 4.62
CA ILE A 66 19.80 -29.41 3.35
C ILE A 66 21.01 -29.43 2.41
N LEU A 67 21.74 -28.33 2.36
CA LEU A 67 22.89 -28.17 1.46
C LEU A 67 24.19 -28.72 2.06
N ASN A 68 24.18 -29.23 3.30
CA ASN A 68 25.37 -29.58 4.07
C ASN A 68 26.43 -28.45 4.03
N ALA A 69 25.96 -27.21 4.15
CA ALA A 69 26.73 -26.01 3.86
C ALA A 69 27.88 -25.82 4.86
N GLY A 70 29.11 -25.93 4.37
CA GLY A 70 30.32 -25.58 5.10
C GLY A 70 30.44 -24.06 5.28
N ARG A 71 31.51 -23.62 5.95
CA ARG A 71 31.68 -22.19 6.28
C ARG A 71 31.60 -21.26 5.07
N ASN A 72 32.26 -21.62 3.97
CA ASN A 72 32.30 -20.81 2.75
C ASN A 72 30.95 -20.82 2.00
N ASP A 73 30.27 -21.96 2.02
CA ASP A 73 28.94 -22.10 1.41
C ASP A 73 27.92 -21.21 2.14
N ARG A 74 27.96 -21.20 3.48
CA ARG A 74 27.10 -20.33 4.29
C ARG A 74 27.28 -18.85 3.93
N LEU A 75 28.52 -18.39 3.82
CA LEU A 75 28.82 -17.01 3.41
C LEU A 75 28.31 -16.73 1.99
N THR A 76 28.50 -17.66 1.07
CA THR A 76 28.03 -17.54 -0.31
C THR A 76 26.50 -17.46 -0.37
N LEU A 77 25.80 -18.25 0.44
CA LEU A 77 24.34 -18.24 0.53
C LEU A 77 23.83 -16.93 1.15
N ILE A 78 24.49 -16.40 2.16
CA ILE A 78 24.16 -15.09 2.76
C ILE A 78 24.36 -13.96 1.74
N ASN A 79 25.47 -13.96 1.01
CA ASN A 79 25.74 -12.96 -0.05
C ASN A 79 24.72 -13.04 -1.19
N PHE A 80 24.30 -14.25 -1.56
CA PHE A 80 23.19 -14.45 -2.47
C PHE A 80 21.89 -13.91 -1.88
N ALA A 81 21.48 -14.30 -0.67
CA ALA A 81 20.22 -13.87 -0.07
C ALA A 81 20.13 -12.34 0.08
N THR A 82 21.23 -11.69 0.46
CA THR A 82 21.30 -10.22 0.63
C THR A 82 21.35 -9.45 -0.70
N GLY A 83 21.67 -10.12 -1.81
CA GLY A 83 21.86 -9.47 -3.11
C GLY A 83 23.20 -8.76 -3.26
N ARG A 84 24.18 -9.06 -2.39
CA ARG A 84 25.58 -8.67 -2.60
C ARG A 84 26.19 -9.41 -3.80
N THR A 85 25.72 -10.62 -4.04
CA THR A 85 25.97 -11.36 -5.27
C THR A 85 24.69 -11.45 -6.09
N ILE A 86 24.69 -10.84 -7.28
CA ILE A 86 23.63 -10.93 -8.27
C ILE A 86 24.19 -11.68 -9.47
N GLN A 87 23.49 -12.72 -9.88
CA GLN A 87 23.88 -13.57 -11.00
C GLN A 87 22.62 -14.16 -11.65
N PRO A 88 22.71 -14.65 -12.90
CA PRO A 88 21.62 -15.37 -13.53
C PRO A 88 21.12 -16.52 -12.66
N TRP A 89 19.80 -16.70 -12.59
CA TRP A 89 19.15 -17.73 -11.77
C TRP A 89 19.67 -19.12 -12.09
N ARG A 90 19.90 -19.40 -13.38
CA ARG A 90 20.51 -20.67 -13.82
C ARG A 90 21.86 -20.95 -13.13
N ASN A 91 22.69 -19.93 -12.91
CA ASN A 91 23.97 -20.09 -12.23
C ASN A 91 23.78 -20.33 -10.73
N THR A 92 22.78 -19.68 -10.12
CA THR A 92 22.41 -19.94 -8.72
C THR A 92 21.95 -21.39 -8.54
N VAL A 93 21.06 -21.87 -9.40
CA VAL A 93 20.55 -23.24 -9.35
C VAL A 93 21.68 -24.26 -9.54
N PHE A 94 22.58 -24.02 -10.50
CA PHE A 94 23.77 -24.85 -10.73
C PHE A 94 24.73 -24.87 -9.53
N LEU A 95 25.03 -23.70 -8.96
CA LEU A 95 25.91 -23.58 -7.80
C LEU A 95 25.41 -24.40 -6.61
N TRP A 96 24.09 -24.50 -6.44
CA TRP A 96 23.45 -25.18 -5.33
C TRP A 96 22.91 -26.58 -5.67
N MET A 97 23.27 -27.12 -6.85
CA MET A 97 22.84 -28.44 -7.33
C MET A 97 21.33 -28.64 -7.17
N ALA A 98 20.55 -27.65 -7.66
CA ALA A 98 19.11 -27.58 -7.49
C ALA A 98 18.35 -27.71 -8.82
N GLU A 99 19.01 -28.05 -9.93
CA GLU A 99 18.43 -28.08 -11.28
C GLU A 99 17.17 -28.96 -11.36
N ASP A 100 17.25 -30.13 -10.73
CA ASP A 100 16.18 -31.13 -10.73
C ASP A 100 15.42 -31.18 -9.38
N ASP A 101 15.66 -30.22 -8.48
CA ASP A 101 15.05 -30.15 -7.15
C ASP A 101 14.24 -28.86 -6.98
N GLN A 102 12.96 -28.93 -7.35
CA GLN A 102 12.02 -27.81 -7.25
C GLN A 102 11.90 -27.29 -5.81
N LEU A 103 11.93 -28.19 -4.82
CA LEU A 103 11.81 -27.79 -3.41
C LEU A 103 13.01 -26.94 -2.98
N ARG A 104 14.22 -27.28 -3.42
CA ARG A 104 15.41 -26.45 -3.19
C ARG A 104 15.31 -25.11 -3.90
N GLN A 105 14.89 -25.10 -5.16
CA GLN A 105 14.72 -23.85 -5.91
C GLN A 105 13.73 -22.91 -5.21
N ASP A 106 12.60 -23.43 -4.76
CA ASP A 106 11.57 -22.66 -4.07
C ASP A 106 12.10 -22.08 -2.75
N LYS A 107 12.82 -22.87 -1.95
CA LYS A 107 13.44 -22.40 -0.71
C LYS A 107 14.51 -21.35 -0.94
N LEU A 108 15.37 -21.52 -1.95
CA LEU A 108 16.40 -20.53 -2.31
C LEU A 108 15.77 -19.21 -2.76
N MET A 109 14.72 -19.30 -3.59
CA MET A 109 13.98 -18.14 -4.07
C MET A 109 13.29 -17.42 -2.93
N GLN A 110 12.59 -18.16 -2.06
CA GLN A 110 11.92 -17.62 -0.88
C GLN A 110 12.92 -16.93 0.05
N LEU A 111 14.08 -17.54 0.32
CA LEU A 111 15.13 -16.96 1.16
C LEU A 111 15.57 -15.59 0.63
N ALA A 112 15.86 -15.48 -0.67
CA ALA A 112 16.32 -14.24 -1.27
C ALA A 112 15.20 -13.18 -1.34
N LEU A 113 13.97 -13.58 -1.69
CA LEU A 113 12.83 -12.65 -1.74
C LEU A 113 12.49 -12.10 -0.36
N MET A 114 12.44 -12.94 0.68
CA MET A 114 12.23 -12.50 2.07
C MET A 114 13.28 -11.47 2.49
N ARG A 115 14.55 -11.71 2.12
CA ARG A 115 15.67 -10.87 2.55
C ARG A 115 15.78 -9.55 1.80
N ARG A 116 15.45 -9.53 0.51
CA ARG A 116 15.56 -8.34 -0.36
C ARG A 116 14.27 -7.52 -0.41
N TYR A 117 13.13 -8.20 -0.41
CA TYR A 117 11.79 -7.61 -0.64
C TYR A 117 10.77 -8.10 0.41
N PRO A 118 10.99 -7.84 1.71
CA PRO A 118 10.18 -8.40 2.81
C PRO A 118 8.69 -8.03 2.76
N GLN A 119 8.30 -6.98 2.02
CA GLN A 119 6.91 -6.58 1.87
C GLN A 119 6.20 -7.17 0.65
N LEU A 120 6.92 -7.96 -0.18
CA LEU A 120 6.44 -8.45 -1.47
C LEU A 120 6.63 -9.97 -1.63
N TYR A 121 7.35 -10.64 -0.74
CA TYR A 121 7.84 -12.01 -0.95
C TYR A 121 6.74 -13.08 -0.96
N ASP A 122 5.64 -12.85 -0.26
CA ASP A 122 4.51 -13.77 -0.09
C ASP A 122 3.35 -13.48 -1.05
N SER A 123 3.50 -12.52 -1.95
CA SER A 123 2.43 -12.15 -2.87
C SER A 123 2.15 -13.26 -3.90
N GLU A 124 0.92 -13.76 -3.89
CA GLU A 124 0.42 -14.73 -4.87
C GLU A 124 0.30 -14.16 -6.29
N LYS A 125 0.28 -12.82 -6.42
CA LYS A 125 0.20 -12.14 -7.72
C LYS A 125 1.50 -12.21 -8.52
N ILE A 126 2.62 -12.45 -7.85
CA ILE A 126 3.94 -12.44 -8.46
C ILE A 126 4.30 -13.86 -8.90
N ASP A 127 4.36 -14.07 -10.22
CA ASP A 127 4.78 -15.33 -10.81
C ASP A 127 6.28 -15.60 -10.65
N THR A 128 6.69 -16.85 -10.88
CA THR A 128 8.08 -17.30 -10.76
C THR A 128 9.02 -16.56 -11.72
N ALA A 129 8.56 -16.21 -12.92
CA ALA A 129 9.39 -15.52 -13.90
C ALA A 129 9.73 -14.09 -13.44
N ALA A 130 8.78 -13.38 -12.84
CA ALA A 130 8.98 -12.08 -12.24
C ALA A 130 9.91 -12.13 -11.03
N LYS A 131 9.74 -13.13 -10.16
CA LYS A 131 10.65 -13.38 -9.03
C LYS A 131 12.09 -13.57 -9.51
N ILE A 132 12.30 -14.40 -10.54
CA ILE A 132 13.62 -14.62 -11.14
C ILE A 132 14.20 -13.30 -11.68
N ARG A 133 13.46 -12.57 -12.52
CA ARG A 133 13.93 -11.28 -13.06
C ARG A 133 14.32 -10.29 -11.97
N ALA A 134 13.56 -10.23 -10.88
CA ALA A 134 13.85 -9.35 -9.76
C ALA A 134 15.10 -9.78 -8.96
N LEU A 135 15.37 -11.08 -8.85
CA LEU A 135 16.56 -11.60 -8.18
C LEU A 135 17.84 -11.46 -9.03
N GLU A 136 17.70 -11.45 -10.35
CA GLU A 136 18.77 -11.20 -11.33
C GLU A 136 19.09 -9.70 -11.51
N SER A 137 18.33 -8.82 -10.85
CA SER A 137 18.46 -7.36 -10.98
C SER A 137 19.02 -6.72 -9.70
N PRO A 138 19.62 -5.51 -9.79
CA PRO A 138 19.90 -4.67 -8.63
C PRO A 138 18.63 -4.45 -7.78
N LEU A 139 18.78 -4.33 -6.46
CA LEU A 139 17.65 -4.30 -5.52
C LEU A 139 16.56 -3.30 -5.91
N VAL A 140 16.91 -2.06 -6.25
CA VAL A 140 15.93 -1.01 -6.62
C VAL A 140 15.17 -1.38 -7.89
N VAL A 141 15.85 -1.96 -8.88
CA VAL A 141 15.25 -2.38 -10.15
C VAL A 141 14.34 -3.59 -9.92
N GLY A 142 14.81 -4.58 -9.14
CA GLY A 142 14.02 -5.75 -8.81
C GLY A 142 12.77 -5.41 -8.00
N GLU A 143 12.87 -4.50 -7.03
CA GLU A 143 11.70 -4.02 -6.29
C GLU A 143 10.68 -3.34 -7.24
N THR A 144 11.15 -2.53 -8.19
CA THR A 144 10.29 -1.88 -9.19
C THR A 144 9.55 -2.91 -10.07
N ILE A 145 10.24 -3.97 -10.51
CA ILE A 145 9.63 -5.08 -11.27
C ILE A 145 8.50 -5.71 -10.45
N LEU A 146 8.75 -6.06 -9.19
CA LEU A 146 7.77 -6.73 -8.34
C LEU A 146 6.57 -5.81 -8.03
N ARG A 147 6.83 -4.54 -7.70
CA ARG A 147 5.78 -3.56 -7.41
C ARG A 147 4.88 -3.31 -8.60
N SER A 148 5.43 -3.22 -9.81
CA SER A 148 4.65 -3.01 -11.05
C SER A 148 3.64 -4.11 -11.36
N ILE A 149 3.79 -5.29 -10.74
CA ILE A 149 2.86 -6.42 -10.87
C ILE A 149 1.73 -6.32 -9.84
N ILE A 150 2.05 -5.86 -8.62
CA ILE A 150 1.07 -5.75 -7.53
C ILE A 150 0.24 -4.47 -7.67
N GLU A 151 0.90 -3.36 -7.99
CA GLU A 151 0.28 -2.07 -8.19
C GLU A 151 -0.37 -2.06 -9.57
N PRO A 152 -1.66 -1.67 -9.68
CA PRO A 152 -2.28 -1.54 -10.99
C PRO A 152 -1.44 -0.57 -11.83
N PRO A 153 -1.27 -0.84 -13.15
CA PRO A 153 -0.55 0.08 -14.00
C PRO A 153 -1.16 1.47 -13.81
N ILE A 154 -0.34 2.42 -13.37
CA ILE A 154 -0.74 3.82 -13.33
C ILE A 154 -1.10 4.14 -14.78
N LEU A 155 -2.40 4.28 -15.06
CA LEU A 155 -2.85 4.69 -16.38
C LEU A 155 -2.12 5.98 -16.69
N ALA A 156 -1.48 6.02 -17.85
CA ALA A 156 -0.75 7.19 -18.27
C ALA A 156 -1.67 8.41 -18.20
N LEU A 157 -1.13 9.55 -17.77
CA LEU A 157 -1.93 10.74 -17.42
C LEU A 157 -2.84 11.16 -18.58
N ASP A 158 -2.36 11.01 -19.82
CA ASP A 158 -3.12 11.25 -21.04
C ASP A 158 -4.35 10.34 -21.17
N VAL A 159 -4.24 9.07 -20.80
CA VAL A 159 -5.36 8.12 -20.78
C VAL A 159 -6.38 8.52 -19.72
N VAL A 160 -5.92 8.90 -18.52
CA VAL A 160 -6.80 9.36 -17.43
C VAL A 160 -7.54 10.63 -17.83
N GLN A 161 -6.84 11.61 -18.39
CA GLN A 161 -7.41 12.86 -18.87
C GLN A 161 -8.41 12.63 -20.01
N LYS A 162 -8.09 11.72 -20.93
CA LYS A 162 -8.99 11.35 -22.02
C LYS A 162 -10.29 10.73 -21.48
N GLY A 163 -10.21 9.83 -20.51
CA GLY A 163 -11.40 9.26 -19.84
C GLY A 163 -12.18 10.28 -19.02
N PHE A 164 -11.49 11.21 -18.33
CA PHE A 164 -12.15 12.25 -17.54
C PHE A 164 -12.88 13.30 -18.40
N ASN A 165 -12.49 13.45 -19.67
CA ASN A 165 -13.06 14.42 -20.60
C ASN A 165 -13.90 13.80 -21.73
N SER A 166 -13.97 12.47 -21.85
CA SER A 166 -14.82 11.78 -22.83
C SER A 166 -16.29 12.09 -22.60
N GLU A 167 -17.17 11.73 -23.54
CA GLU A 167 -18.61 11.72 -23.29
C GLU A 167 -18.95 10.86 -22.06
N TYR A 168 -19.90 11.32 -21.25
CA TYR A 168 -20.31 10.61 -20.04
C TYR A 168 -21.33 9.54 -20.39
N VAL A 169 -21.09 8.31 -19.93
CA VAL A 169 -21.99 7.18 -20.11
C VAL A 169 -22.74 6.96 -18.79
N GLY A 170 -24.06 6.81 -18.84
CA GLY A 170 -24.89 6.58 -17.65
C GLY A 170 -25.41 7.85 -16.99
N HIS A 171 -25.70 8.90 -17.76
CA HIS A 171 -26.36 10.10 -17.24
C HIS A 171 -27.67 9.74 -16.50
N ASP A 172 -28.60 9.10 -17.21
CA ASP A 172 -29.93 8.78 -16.66
C ASP A 172 -29.89 7.69 -15.58
N GLU A 173 -28.85 6.85 -15.58
CA GLU A 173 -28.70 5.74 -14.64
C GLU A 173 -27.94 6.13 -13.37
N ILE A 174 -27.13 7.20 -13.41
CA ILE A 174 -26.22 7.57 -12.32
C ILE A 174 -26.42 9.02 -11.90
N VAL A 175 -26.40 9.98 -12.83
CA VAL A 175 -26.48 11.41 -12.50
C VAL A 175 -27.87 11.75 -12.00
N THR A 176 -28.91 11.45 -12.79
CA THR A 176 -30.30 11.75 -12.44
C THR A 176 -30.69 11.17 -11.08
N PRO A 177 -30.49 9.87 -10.79
CA PRO A 177 -30.87 9.30 -9.50
C PRO A 177 -30.03 9.85 -8.34
N THR A 178 -28.78 10.27 -8.60
CA THR A 178 -27.95 10.91 -7.57
C THR A 178 -28.50 12.29 -7.21
N ILE A 179 -28.92 13.08 -8.20
CA ILE A 179 -29.54 14.40 -7.96
C ILE A 179 -30.86 14.21 -7.19
N GLU A 180 -31.73 13.30 -7.63
CA GLU A 180 -32.99 12.99 -6.94
C GLU A 180 -32.78 12.56 -5.48
N ALA A 181 -31.74 11.74 -5.22
CA ALA A 181 -31.37 11.35 -3.87
C ALA A 181 -30.91 12.57 -3.04
N LEU A 182 -30.04 13.42 -3.58
CA LEU A 182 -29.57 14.64 -2.90
C LEU A 182 -30.74 15.59 -2.57
N GLU A 183 -31.68 15.77 -3.50
CA GLU A 183 -32.88 16.57 -3.29
C GLU A 183 -33.79 15.99 -2.19
N THR A 184 -33.97 14.68 -2.20
CA THR A 184 -34.75 13.97 -1.17
C THR A 184 -34.16 14.19 0.22
N TRP A 185 -32.85 13.99 0.37
CA TRP A 185 -32.16 14.18 1.65
C TRP A 185 -32.12 15.64 2.10
N THR A 186 -31.93 16.57 1.16
CA THR A 186 -31.93 18.00 1.46
C THR A 186 -33.32 18.48 1.88
N SER A 187 -34.38 17.93 1.29
CA SER A 187 -35.77 18.24 1.67
C SER A 187 -36.17 17.67 3.03
N ALA A 188 -35.55 16.56 3.43
CA ALA A 188 -35.76 15.93 4.73
C ALA A 188 -34.86 16.49 5.85
N TRP A 189 -33.88 17.34 5.49
CA TRP A 189 -32.96 17.94 6.46
C TRP A 189 -33.72 18.89 7.41
N SER A 190 -33.40 18.80 8.70
CA SER A 190 -33.91 19.70 9.73
C SER A 190 -32.75 20.42 10.44
N PRO A 191 -32.79 21.77 10.51
CA PRO A 191 -31.77 22.55 11.21
C PRO A 191 -31.77 22.33 12.73
N ASP A 192 -32.86 21.82 13.29
CA ASP A 192 -32.96 21.50 14.72
C ASP A 192 -32.10 20.29 15.11
N ILE A 193 -31.79 19.43 14.14
CA ILE A 193 -31.07 18.16 14.34
C ILE A 193 -29.65 18.24 13.77
N TYR A 194 -29.47 18.90 12.63
CA TYR A 194 -28.20 18.92 11.90
C TYR A 194 -27.81 20.33 11.48
N PHE A 195 -26.53 20.67 11.65
CA PHE A 195 -25.98 21.97 11.27
C PHE A 195 -26.13 22.29 9.77
N ALA A 196 -25.95 21.29 8.90
CA ALA A 196 -26.11 21.40 7.45
C ALA A 196 -26.32 20.01 6.82
N PRO A 197 -26.89 19.91 5.60
CA PRO A 197 -27.06 18.64 4.89
C PRO A 197 -25.72 18.17 4.28
N TYR A 198 -24.94 17.41 5.05
CA TYR A 198 -23.67 16.84 4.58
C TYR A 198 -23.87 15.48 3.89
N THR A 199 -23.14 15.25 2.79
CA THR A 199 -23.09 13.95 2.09
C THR A 199 -21.64 13.58 1.78
N CYS A 200 -21.33 12.29 1.85
CA CYS A 200 -19.99 11.76 1.55
C CYS A 200 -20.07 10.69 0.46
N ILE A 201 -19.23 10.83 -0.58
CA ILE A 201 -19.10 9.85 -1.67
C ILE A 201 -17.76 9.12 -1.49
N VAL A 202 -17.80 7.83 -1.13
CA VAL A 202 -16.62 7.01 -0.85
C VAL A 202 -16.46 5.93 -1.92
N GLY A 203 -15.24 5.73 -2.39
CA GLY A 203 -14.92 4.66 -3.34
C GLY A 203 -13.47 4.74 -3.81
N PRO A 204 -12.94 3.68 -4.43
CA PRO A 204 -11.55 3.66 -4.89
C PRO A 204 -11.26 4.73 -5.96
N SER A 205 -9.97 5.00 -6.17
CA SER A 205 -9.51 5.87 -7.25
C SER A 205 -10.04 5.38 -8.61
N MET A 206 -10.28 6.32 -9.53
CA MET A 206 -10.77 6.05 -10.88
C MET A 206 -12.20 5.49 -11.02
N MET A 207 -12.96 5.36 -9.93
CA MET A 207 -14.40 5.00 -9.97
C MET A 207 -15.33 6.13 -10.46
N GLY A 208 -14.79 7.20 -11.04
CA GLY A 208 -15.61 8.29 -11.57
C GLY A 208 -16.19 9.27 -10.54
N LYS A 209 -15.83 9.23 -9.26
CA LYS A 209 -16.37 10.17 -8.23
C LYS A 209 -16.26 11.65 -8.63
N SER A 210 -15.07 12.11 -9.02
CA SER A 210 -14.87 13.48 -9.48
C SER A 210 -15.56 13.76 -10.81
N ARG A 211 -15.74 12.72 -11.63
CA ARG A 211 -16.44 12.83 -12.92
C ARG A 211 -17.93 13.02 -12.69
N LEU A 212 -18.53 12.26 -11.78
CA LEU A 212 -19.92 12.43 -11.34
C LEU A 212 -20.18 13.87 -10.87
N LEU A 213 -19.32 14.43 -10.02
CA LEU A 213 -19.47 15.83 -9.58
C LEU A 213 -19.40 16.84 -10.74
N LYS A 214 -18.54 16.59 -11.74
CA LYS A 214 -18.45 17.40 -12.95
C LYS A 214 -19.72 17.32 -13.81
N GLU A 215 -20.38 16.17 -13.85
CA GLU A 215 -21.65 16.02 -14.58
C GLU A 215 -22.82 16.65 -13.82
N ILE A 216 -22.91 16.44 -12.50
CA ILE A 216 -23.91 17.09 -11.63
C ILE A 216 -23.80 18.62 -11.76
N ALA A 217 -22.58 19.17 -11.86
CA ALA A 217 -22.33 20.59 -12.04
C ALA A 217 -22.92 21.20 -13.33
N LYS A 218 -23.36 20.38 -14.28
CA LYS A 218 -24.05 20.85 -15.50
C LYS A 218 -25.53 21.15 -15.26
N GLU A 219 -26.12 20.59 -14.21
CA GLU A 219 -27.55 20.69 -13.91
C GLU A 219 -27.83 21.52 -12.65
N VAL A 220 -26.94 21.46 -11.67
CA VAL A 220 -27.06 22.23 -10.42
C VAL A 220 -25.77 23.00 -10.13
N CYS A 221 -25.89 24.10 -9.38
CA CYS A 221 -24.75 24.93 -9.01
C CYS A 221 -23.80 24.15 -8.07
N VAL A 222 -22.63 23.76 -8.57
CA VAL A 222 -21.60 23.04 -7.81
C VAL A 222 -20.33 23.87 -7.72
N ILE A 223 -19.87 24.12 -6.49
CA ILE A 223 -18.52 24.64 -6.23
C ILE A 223 -17.62 23.46 -5.92
N TYR A 224 -16.73 23.12 -6.86
CA TYR A 224 -15.79 22.01 -6.72
C TYR A 224 -14.40 22.49 -6.28
N ILE A 225 -13.90 21.95 -5.16
CA ILE A 225 -12.57 22.24 -4.63
C ILE A 225 -11.79 20.94 -4.40
N CYS A 226 -10.71 20.75 -5.17
CA CYS A 226 -9.83 19.61 -5.04
C CYS A 226 -8.65 19.92 -4.09
N LEU A 227 -8.63 19.25 -2.93
CA LEU A 227 -7.63 19.48 -1.87
C LEU A 227 -6.35 18.63 -1.98
N ARG A 228 -6.08 17.99 -3.14
CA ARG A 228 -4.86 17.17 -3.36
C ARG A 228 -3.58 17.91 -2.99
N PRO A 229 -2.51 17.26 -2.49
CA PRO A 229 -1.23 17.93 -2.19
C PRO A 229 -0.67 18.77 -3.36
N LYS A 230 0.15 19.79 -3.05
CA LYS A 230 0.71 20.74 -4.05
C LYS A 230 1.48 20.04 -5.17
N ASP A 231 2.22 18.99 -4.85
CA ASP A 231 3.05 18.25 -5.81
C ASP A 231 2.31 17.07 -6.47
N SER A 232 0.99 16.96 -6.29
CA SER A 232 0.20 15.88 -6.88
C SER A 232 -0.02 16.11 -8.38
N THR A 233 0.32 15.12 -9.19
CA THR A 233 0.13 15.13 -10.65
C THR A 233 -1.14 14.40 -11.12
N GLY A 234 -2.05 14.09 -10.19
CA GLY A 234 -3.27 13.31 -10.49
C GLY A 234 -4.45 14.16 -10.96
N GLU A 235 -5.47 13.48 -11.52
CA GLU A 235 -6.68 14.11 -12.08
C GLU A 235 -7.93 13.87 -11.20
N PRO A 236 -8.77 14.89 -10.93
CA PRO A 236 -8.62 16.29 -11.34
C PRO A 236 -7.48 17.01 -10.60
N PRO A 237 -6.92 18.10 -11.16
CA PRO A 237 -5.81 18.85 -10.56
C PRO A 237 -6.23 19.53 -9.25
N ARG A 238 -5.24 19.83 -8.39
CA ARG A 238 -5.45 20.62 -7.17
C ARG A 238 -6.06 21.98 -7.53
N SER A 239 -7.09 22.39 -6.80
CA SER A 239 -7.72 23.71 -6.99
C SER A 239 -6.83 24.83 -6.47
N GLN A 240 -6.92 26.02 -7.08
CA GLN A 240 -6.14 27.19 -6.64
C GLN A 240 -6.44 27.56 -5.19
N LEU A 241 -7.72 27.58 -4.81
CA LEU A 241 -8.20 27.87 -3.44
C LEU A 241 -7.86 26.79 -2.40
N ALA A 242 -7.28 25.65 -2.80
CA ALA A 242 -7.03 24.55 -1.87
C ALA A 242 -5.99 24.88 -0.80
N THR A 243 -5.13 25.87 -1.03
CA THR A 243 -4.13 26.29 -0.03
C THR A 243 -4.78 27.10 1.07
N GLU A 244 -5.61 28.05 0.68
CA GLU A 244 -6.37 28.92 1.57
C GLU A 244 -7.36 28.08 2.38
N MET A 245 -8.04 27.11 1.76
CA MET A 245 -8.96 26.18 2.45
C MET A 245 -8.30 25.29 3.52
N LEU A 246 -6.99 25.07 3.43
CA LEU A 246 -6.23 24.21 4.35
C LEU A 246 -5.41 25.02 5.36
N ASP A 247 -5.47 26.35 5.33
CA ASP A 247 -4.70 27.21 6.24
C ASP A 247 -5.24 27.08 7.68
N THR A 248 -4.34 26.82 8.62
CA THR A 248 -4.67 26.66 10.05
C THR A 248 -4.63 27.99 10.81
N ASN A 249 -4.12 29.07 10.21
CA ASN A 249 -4.03 30.41 10.82
C ASN A 249 -5.10 31.36 10.28
N SER A 250 -6.37 30.93 10.34
CA SER A 250 -7.48 31.65 9.73
C SER A 250 -8.03 32.77 10.64
N SER A 251 -8.19 33.96 10.06
CA SER A 251 -8.88 35.12 10.66
C SER A 251 -10.30 35.27 10.09
N GLU A 252 -11.16 36.08 10.71
CA GLU A 252 -12.48 36.39 10.16
C GLU A 252 -12.40 36.98 8.74
N HIS A 253 -11.42 37.85 8.49
CA HIS A 253 -11.16 38.39 7.15
C HIS A 253 -10.84 37.30 6.12
N HIS A 254 -10.12 36.26 6.54
CA HIS A 254 -9.81 35.12 5.66
C HIS A 254 -11.08 34.38 5.25
N TYR A 255 -11.96 34.04 6.19
CA TYR A 255 -13.23 33.37 5.89
C TYR A 255 -14.15 34.23 5.02
N ASN A 256 -14.24 35.53 5.31
CA ASN A 256 -15.04 36.45 4.50
C ASN A 256 -14.53 36.52 3.06
N ALA A 257 -13.22 36.56 2.84
CA ALA A 257 -12.62 36.54 1.51
C ALA A 257 -12.90 35.23 0.77
N LEU A 258 -12.78 34.09 1.46
CA LEU A 258 -13.03 32.77 0.90
C LEU A 258 -14.50 32.58 0.50
N ILE A 259 -15.43 32.96 1.38
CA ILE A 259 -16.87 32.93 1.10
C ILE A 259 -17.20 33.87 -0.06
N ALA A 260 -16.65 35.08 -0.09
CA ALA A 260 -16.85 36.01 -1.19
C ALA A 260 -16.35 35.43 -2.53
N ALA A 261 -15.19 34.76 -2.53
CA ALA A 261 -14.68 34.09 -3.73
C ALA A 261 -15.59 32.95 -4.20
N MET A 262 -16.09 32.12 -3.28
CA MET A 262 -17.06 31.06 -3.57
C MET A 262 -18.37 31.62 -4.15
N LEU A 263 -18.92 32.67 -3.53
CA LEU A 263 -20.15 33.33 -3.98
C LEU A 263 -19.98 34.03 -5.32
N HIS A 264 -18.80 34.60 -5.58
CA HIS A 264 -18.49 35.21 -6.88
C HIS A 264 -18.57 34.18 -8.01
N VAL A 265 -17.96 33.01 -7.83
CA VAL A 265 -18.04 31.90 -8.80
C VAL A 265 -19.48 31.41 -8.95
N ALA A 266 -20.22 31.25 -7.85
CA ALA A 266 -21.63 30.84 -7.91
C ALA A 266 -22.50 31.87 -8.64
N SER A 267 -22.21 33.17 -8.50
CA SER A 267 -23.00 34.23 -9.14
C SER A 267 -22.97 34.17 -10.66
N ASP A 268 -21.88 33.67 -11.25
CA ASP A 268 -21.77 33.50 -12.71
C ASP A 268 -22.63 32.34 -13.23
N PHE A 269 -22.93 31.33 -12.41
CA PHE A 269 -23.81 30.22 -12.78
C PHE A 269 -25.27 30.66 -12.94
N PHE A 270 -25.72 31.64 -12.15
CA PHE A 270 -27.12 32.10 -12.15
C PHE A 270 -27.41 33.27 -13.11
N LYS A 271 -26.46 33.66 -13.95
CA LYS A 271 -26.64 34.69 -14.99
C LYS A 271 -27.20 34.07 -16.27
#